data_AF-A0A409VJQ4-F1
#
_entry.id   AF-A0A409VJQ4-F1
#
_cell.length_a   1.000
_cell.length_b   1.000
_cell.length_c   1.000
_cell.angle_alpha   90.00
_cell.angle_beta   90.00
_cell.angle_gamma   90.00
#
_symmetry.space_group_name_H-M   'P 1'
#
loop_
_entity.id
_entity.type
_entity.pdbx_description
1 polymer ?
#
loop_
_entity_poly.entity_id
_entity_poly.type
_entity_poly.pdbx_seq_one_letter_code
_entity_poly.pdbx_strand_id
1 'polypeptide(L)'
;MQPASPSHTPLSPIEVVLLALDNDFILLFFDAWRMSDLTALGRTNKRLQHITEYFIRHTYLFYNQTVVSALIQNGDVIMHGPLVFRFFDRTLQRYAWTSEPLDICVNMQSLEKVLDFLDQEAFMFHSYDCSAFRETIVRDLKCTEPWKNGPADNMDGDVINLSYLGPYTFGRLIGRHWYQRIRLQVVRCEPYQYVLSLRTSTFPNRLESAS
;
A
#
# COMPACT_ATOMS: atom_id res chain seq x y z
N MET A 1 42.32 -20.77 -25.85
CA MET A 1 40.96 -20.26 -25.64
C MET A 1 41.07 -18.91 -24.95
N GLN A 2 40.92 -17.80 -25.68
CA GLN A 2 40.82 -16.49 -25.05
C GLN A 2 39.43 -16.33 -24.43
N PRO A 3 39.31 -15.82 -23.19
CA PRO A 3 38.01 -15.51 -22.61
C PRO A 3 37.34 -14.41 -23.44
N ALA A 4 36.10 -14.66 -23.86
CA ALA A 4 35.30 -13.66 -24.56
C ALA A 4 35.20 -12.40 -23.69
N SER A 5 35.64 -11.27 -24.25
CA SER A 5 35.42 -9.96 -23.64
C SER A 5 33.92 -9.77 -23.37
N PRO A 6 33.51 -9.27 -22.19
CA PRO A 6 32.10 -9.05 -21.90
C PRO A 6 31.52 -8.14 -22.97
N SER A 7 30.49 -8.60 -23.67
CA SER A 7 29.77 -7.81 -24.66
C SER A 7 29.12 -6.64 -23.94
N HIS A 8 29.72 -5.46 -24.03
CA HIS A 8 29.12 -4.24 -23.52
C HIS A 8 27.86 -3.95 -24.32
N THR A 9 26.70 -4.14 -23.68
CA THR A 9 25.43 -3.72 -24.26
C THR A 9 25.47 -2.20 -24.43
N PRO A 10 25.26 -1.67 -25.65
CA PRO A 10 25.30 -0.25 -25.90
C PRO A 10 24.23 0.45 -25.05
N LEU A 11 24.58 1.61 -24.52
CA LEU A 11 23.67 2.45 -23.75
C LEU A 11 22.62 3.05 -24.70
N SER A 12 21.36 2.98 -24.30
CA SER A 12 20.30 3.76 -24.94
C SER A 12 20.49 5.26 -24.64
N PRO A 13 19.97 6.17 -25.49
CA PRO A 13 20.10 7.61 -25.27
C PRO A 13 19.60 8.07 -23.90
N ILE A 14 18.50 7.49 -23.40
CA ILE A 14 17.96 7.81 -22.08
C ILE A 14 18.90 7.38 -20.96
N GLU A 15 19.54 6.21 -21.07
CA GLU A 15 20.50 5.77 -20.06
C GLU A 15 21.76 6.64 -20.06
N VAL A 16 22.22 7.10 -21.22
CA VAL A 16 23.36 8.04 -21.30
C VAL A 16 23.04 9.31 -20.52
N VAL A 17 21.85 9.89 -20.73
CA VAL A 17 21.43 11.12 -20.05
C VAL A 17 21.30 10.88 -18.54
N LEU A 18 20.59 9.82 -18.13
CA LEU A 18 20.34 9.55 -16.72
C LEU A 18 21.61 9.18 -15.94
N LEU A 19 22.60 8.55 -16.58
CA LEU A 19 23.87 8.19 -15.94
C LEU A 19 24.89 9.33 -15.95
N ALA A 20 24.74 10.32 -16.84
CA ALA A 20 25.62 11.48 -16.91
C ALA A 20 25.25 12.59 -15.93
N LEU A 21 24.02 12.56 -15.39
CA LEU A 21 23.47 13.59 -14.51
C LEU A 21 23.47 13.13 -13.06
N ASP A 22 23.29 14.07 -12.14
CA ASP A 22 23.30 13.80 -10.70
C ASP A 22 21.96 13.24 -10.19
N ASN A 23 21.97 12.79 -8.94
CA ASN A 23 20.80 12.20 -8.31
C ASN A 23 19.64 13.21 -8.18
N ASP A 24 19.94 14.49 -7.95
CA ASP A 24 18.92 15.52 -7.80
C ASP A 24 18.19 15.76 -9.13
N PHE A 25 18.91 15.73 -10.26
CA PHE A 25 18.29 15.72 -11.58
C PHE A 25 17.36 14.51 -11.76
N ILE A 26 17.80 13.30 -11.38
CA ILE A 26 16.97 12.09 -11.53
C ILE A 26 15.65 12.24 -10.77
N LEU A 27 15.70 12.78 -9.54
CA LEU A 27 14.51 13.04 -8.73
C LEU A 27 13.58 14.04 -9.42
N LEU A 28 14.11 15.17 -9.90
CA LEU A 28 13.31 16.20 -10.58
C LEU A 28 12.75 15.72 -11.93
N PHE A 29 13.55 14.98 -12.70
CA PHE A 29 13.18 14.50 -14.02
C PHE A 29 12.03 13.50 -13.96
N PHE A 30 12.07 12.57 -13.00
CA PHE A 30 11.01 11.61 -12.78
C PHE A 30 9.82 12.19 -12.02
N ASP A 31 9.95 13.35 -11.35
CA ASP A 31 8.84 14.02 -10.66
C ASP A 31 7.67 14.41 -11.60
N ALA A 32 7.92 14.53 -12.90
CA ALA A 32 6.89 14.80 -13.90
C ALA A 32 6.18 13.53 -14.44
N TRP A 33 6.66 12.33 -14.10
CA TRP A 33 6.18 11.08 -14.69
C TRP A 33 5.11 10.41 -13.84
N ARG A 34 4.25 9.60 -14.46
CA ARG A 34 3.34 8.74 -13.70
C ARG A 34 4.10 7.56 -13.11
N MET A 35 3.69 7.14 -11.93
CA MET A 35 4.32 6.01 -11.24
C MET A 35 4.22 4.69 -12.03
N SER A 36 3.12 4.50 -12.76
CA SER A 36 2.94 3.37 -13.70
C SER A 36 4.04 3.31 -14.75
N ASP A 37 4.37 4.48 -15.32
CA ASP A 37 5.33 4.59 -16.42
C ASP A 37 6.75 4.39 -15.93
N LEU A 38 7.07 4.90 -14.73
CA LEU A 38 8.35 4.66 -14.06
C LEU A 38 8.54 3.18 -13.71
N THR A 39 7.49 2.52 -13.21
CA THR A 39 7.54 1.09 -12.90
C THR A 39 7.73 0.27 -14.18
N ALA A 40 7.09 0.66 -15.29
CA ALA A 40 7.30 0.04 -16.61
C ALA A 40 8.72 0.27 -17.13
N LEU A 41 9.27 1.49 -17.00
CA LEU A 41 10.64 1.83 -17.38
C LEU A 41 11.66 0.95 -16.65
N GLY A 42 11.47 0.74 -15.35
CA GLY A 42 12.33 -0.12 -14.53
C GLY A 42 12.36 -1.59 -14.96
N ARG A 43 11.38 -2.06 -15.75
CA ARG A 43 11.33 -3.44 -16.26
C ARG A 43 12.09 -3.62 -17.57
N THR A 44 12.51 -2.54 -18.23
CA THR A 44 13.13 -2.60 -19.55
C THR A 44 14.56 -3.17 -19.50
N ASN A 45 15.36 -2.75 -18.52
CA ASN A 45 16.70 -3.30 -18.28
C ASN A 45 17.18 -3.05 -16.84
N LYS A 46 18.26 -3.74 -16.44
CA LYS A 46 18.81 -3.66 -15.06
C LYS A 46 19.29 -2.27 -14.64
N ARG A 47 19.84 -1.46 -15.55
CA ARG A 47 20.33 -0.10 -15.21
C ARG A 47 19.15 0.80 -14.90
N LEU A 48 18.16 0.84 -15.79
CA LEU A 48 16.91 1.58 -15.56
C LEU A 48 16.14 1.06 -14.35
N GLN A 49 16.22 -0.25 -14.06
CA GLN A 49 15.69 -0.82 -12.82
C GLN A 49 16.31 -0.15 -11.58
N HIS A 50 17.63 -0.01 -11.53
CA HIS A 50 18.30 0.61 -10.38
C HIS A 50 18.00 2.11 -10.25
N ILE A 51 17.88 2.83 -11.36
CA ILE A 51 17.58 4.27 -11.35
C ILE A 51 16.12 4.50 -10.90
N THR A 52 15.17 3.70 -11.39
CA THR A 52 13.76 3.78 -10.98
C THR A 52 13.57 3.31 -9.53
N GLU A 53 14.29 2.30 -9.09
CA GLU A 53 14.36 1.89 -7.68
C GLU A 53 14.90 3.00 -6.80
N TYR A 54 15.95 3.70 -7.22
CA TYR A 54 16.47 4.86 -6.50
C TYR A 54 15.36 5.92 -6.35
N PHE A 55 14.71 6.31 -7.44
CA PHE A 55 13.61 7.28 -7.38
C PHE A 55 12.49 6.85 -6.42
N ILE A 56 11.99 5.62 -6.56
CA ILE A 56 10.86 5.11 -5.77
C ILE A 56 11.21 5.04 -4.27
N ARG A 57 12.46 4.71 -3.92
CA ARG A 57 12.92 4.74 -2.53
C ARG A 57 13.06 6.15 -1.96
N HIS A 58 13.06 7.19 -2.80
CA HIS A 58 13.30 8.58 -2.37
C HIS A 58 12.09 9.49 -2.57
N THR A 59 10.99 8.97 -3.11
CA THR A 59 9.73 9.69 -3.32
C THR A 59 8.68 9.37 -2.25
N TYR A 60 7.58 10.10 -2.27
CA TYR A 60 6.45 9.91 -1.36
C TYR A 60 5.72 8.59 -1.61
N LEU A 61 5.06 8.05 -0.58
CA LEU A 61 4.27 6.83 -0.71
C LEU A 61 3.17 6.99 -1.76
N PHE A 62 2.39 8.06 -1.66
CA PHE A 62 1.41 8.46 -2.66
C PHE A 62 1.95 9.65 -3.45
N TYR A 63 1.96 9.48 -4.75
CA TYR A 63 2.48 10.46 -5.69
C TYR A 63 1.44 11.54 -5.96
N ASN A 64 0.19 11.14 -6.21
CA ASN A 64 -0.93 12.04 -6.34
C ASN A 64 -1.50 12.45 -4.98
N GLN A 65 -0.86 13.45 -4.37
CA GLN A 65 -1.25 13.99 -3.06
C GLN A 65 -2.67 14.59 -3.05
N THR A 66 -3.12 15.15 -4.17
CA THR A 66 -4.46 15.75 -4.29
C THR A 66 -5.54 14.68 -4.18
N VAL A 67 -5.39 13.55 -4.87
CA VAL A 67 -6.35 12.45 -4.82
C VAL A 67 -6.35 11.80 -3.44
N VAL A 68 -5.19 11.55 -2.84
CA VAL A 68 -5.15 10.97 -1.49
C VAL A 68 -5.79 11.89 -0.46
N SER A 69 -5.56 13.21 -0.57
CA SER A 69 -6.19 14.19 0.32
C SER A 69 -7.71 14.17 0.18
N ALA A 70 -8.23 14.07 -1.04
CA ALA A 70 -9.66 13.96 -1.29
C ALA A 70 -10.26 12.65 -0.73
N LEU A 71 -9.56 11.53 -0.86
CA LEU A 71 -10.00 10.25 -0.28
C LEU A 71 -10.10 10.32 1.25
N ILE A 72 -9.11 10.94 1.91
CA ILE A 72 -9.12 11.13 3.36
C ILE A 72 -10.24 12.09 3.78
N GLN A 73 -10.38 13.23 3.10
CA GLN A 73 -11.40 14.24 3.43
C GLN A 73 -12.83 13.73 3.27
N ASN A 74 -13.08 12.85 2.31
CA ASN A 74 -14.39 12.23 2.10
C ASN A 74 -14.67 11.07 3.08
N GLY A 75 -13.72 10.68 3.92
CA GLY A 75 -13.85 9.52 4.81
C GLY A 75 -13.78 8.17 4.09
N ASP A 76 -13.38 8.15 2.82
CA ASP A 76 -13.25 6.91 2.02
C ASP A 76 -12.11 6.02 2.55
N VAL A 77 -11.07 6.65 3.10
CA VAL A 77 -9.85 6.01 3.60
C VAL A 77 -9.46 6.61 4.93
N ILE A 78 -9.19 5.75 5.92
CA ILE A 78 -8.55 6.12 7.18
C ILE A 78 -7.21 5.42 7.27
N MET A 79 -6.14 6.23 7.39
CA MET A 79 -4.80 5.73 7.65
C MET A 79 -4.63 5.52 9.16
N HIS A 80 -4.05 4.39 9.56
CA HIS A 80 -3.81 4.07 10.96
C HIS A 80 -2.47 3.33 11.16
N GLY A 81 -2.13 3.09 12.43
CA GLY A 81 -0.87 2.46 12.79
C GLY A 81 0.35 3.41 12.89
N PRO A 82 1.53 2.88 13.23
CA PRO A 82 2.72 3.67 13.55
C PRO A 82 3.25 4.52 12.38
N LEU A 83 3.03 4.07 11.14
CA LEU A 83 3.51 4.77 9.96
C LEU A 83 2.70 6.02 9.61
N VAL A 84 1.53 6.24 10.23
CA VAL A 84 0.77 7.49 10.05
C VAL A 84 1.58 8.70 10.50
N PHE A 85 2.29 8.58 11.63
CA PHE A 85 3.17 9.65 12.10
C PHE A 85 4.26 9.94 11.08
N ARG A 86 4.82 8.91 10.43
CA ARG A 86 5.81 9.07 9.36
C ARG A 86 5.23 9.62 8.06
N PHE A 87 3.94 9.37 7.81
CA PHE A 87 3.21 9.93 6.67
C PHE A 87 3.08 11.44 6.77
N PHE A 88 2.75 11.94 7.96
CA PHE A 88 2.56 13.37 8.19
C PHE A 88 3.84 14.12 8.57
N ASP A 89 4.83 13.43 9.14
CA ASP A 89 6.11 14.03 9.52
C ASP A 89 7.05 14.14 8.31
N ARG A 90 7.12 15.34 7.73
CA ARG A 90 8.02 15.67 6.62
C ARG A 90 9.50 15.64 6.99
N THR A 91 9.85 15.57 8.28
CA THR A 91 11.23 15.51 8.77
C THR A 91 11.76 14.08 8.84
N LEU A 92 10.87 13.08 8.88
CA LEU A 92 11.24 11.66 8.84
C LEU A 92 11.52 11.27 7.38
N GLN A 93 12.81 11.14 7.10
CA GLN A 93 13.40 11.04 5.77
C GLN A 93 12.79 10.00 4.82
N ARG A 94 13.02 10.28 3.53
CA ARG A 94 12.79 9.55 2.27
C ARG A 94 12.79 8.01 2.30
N TYR A 95 13.43 7.35 3.28
CA TYR A 95 13.53 5.87 3.39
C TYR A 95 12.44 5.19 4.24
N ALA A 96 11.52 5.96 4.84
CA ALA A 96 10.56 5.47 5.83
C ALA A 96 9.60 4.35 5.33
N TRP A 97 9.44 4.21 4.01
CA TRP A 97 8.44 3.33 3.39
C TRP A 97 8.94 1.93 3.03
N THR A 98 10.19 1.62 3.38
CA THR A 98 10.85 0.37 2.95
C THR A 98 10.68 -0.78 3.94
N SER A 99 10.45 -0.49 5.24
CA SER A 99 10.45 -1.51 6.29
C SER A 99 9.08 -2.13 6.58
N GLU A 100 8.03 -1.32 6.60
CA GLU A 100 6.68 -1.73 7.05
C GLU A 100 5.59 -1.21 6.10
N PRO A 101 4.44 -1.90 5.99
CA PRO A 101 3.32 -1.43 5.19
C PRO A 101 2.53 -0.32 5.92
N LEU A 102 2.04 0.68 5.19
CA LEU A 102 1.07 1.64 5.72
C LEU A 102 -0.28 0.94 5.88
N ASP A 103 -0.82 0.90 7.10
CA ASP A 103 -2.14 0.34 7.35
C ASP A 103 -3.23 1.37 6.97
N ILE A 104 -4.17 0.94 6.12
CA ILE A 104 -5.32 1.73 5.70
C ILE A 104 -6.60 0.92 5.87
N CYS A 105 -7.66 1.59 6.32
CA CYS A 105 -8.99 1.06 6.47
C CYS A 105 -9.93 1.78 5.49
N VAL A 106 -10.73 1.01 4.75
CA VAL A 106 -11.66 1.57 3.75
C VAL A 106 -13.05 0.98 3.90
N ASN A 107 -14.05 1.78 3.59
CA ASN A 107 -15.42 1.28 3.52
C ASN A 107 -15.59 0.45 2.23
N MET A 108 -16.38 -0.63 2.32
CA MET A 108 -16.74 -1.47 1.18
C MET A 108 -17.30 -0.68 -0.01
N GLN A 109 -18.06 0.39 0.24
CA GLN A 109 -18.66 1.25 -0.79
C GLN A 109 -17.61 2.08 -1.56
N SER A 110 -16.52 2.46 -0.89
CA SER A 110 -15.43 3.25 -1.48
C SER A 110 -14.30 2.40 -2.06
N LEU A 111 -14.39 1.07 -1.92
CA LEU A 111 -13.33 0.14 -2.28
C LEU A 111 -12.91 0.23 -3.74
N GLU A 112 -13.86 0.27 -4.67
CA GLU A 112 -13.59 0.39 -6.11
C GLU A 112 -12.77 1.65 -6.43
N LYS A 113 -13.19 2.80 -5.89
CA LYS A 113 -12.49 4.08 -6.04
C LYS A 113 -11.06 4.02 -5.48
N VAL A 114 -10.87 3.35 -4.35
CA VAL A 114 -9.54 3.17 -3.75
C VAL A 114 -8.67 2.24 -4.60
N LEU A 115 -9.23 1.19 -5.19
CA LEU A 115 -8.49 0.29 -6.06
C LEU A 115 -8.03 0.96 -7.34
N ASP A 116 -8.90 1.75 -7.97
CA ASP A 116 -8.54 2.53 -9.16
C ASP A 116 -7.39 3.51 -8.83
N PHE A 117 -7.42 4.12 -7.64
CA PHE A 117 -6.34 4.98 -7.18
C PHE A 117 -5.03 4.20 -6.95
N LEU A 118 -5.09 3.04 -6.28
CA LEU A 118 -3.92 2.20 -6.04
C LEU A 118 -3.29 1.73 -7.36
N ASP A 119 -4.10 1.38 -8.36
CA ASP A 119 -3.62 0.98 -9.69
C ASP A 119 -2.91 2.13 -10.42
N GLN A 120 -3.48 3.34 -10.39
CA GLN A 120 -2.85 4.56 -10.94
C GLN A 120 -1.50 4.86 -10.26
N GLU A 121 -1.39 4.56 -8.97
CA GLU A 121 -0.18 4.70 -8.16
C GLU A 121 0.78 3.50 -8.28
N ALA A 122 0.52 2.57 -9.21
CA ALA A 122 1.29 1.36 -9.50
C ALA A 122 1.40 0.37 -8.33
N PHE A 123 0.45 0.39 -7.40
CA PHE A 123 0.35 -0.61 -6.35
C PHE A 123 -0.30 -1.89 -6.89
N MET A 124 0.42 -3.00 -6.79
CA MET A 124 -0.05 -4.32 -7.19
C MET A 124 -0.46 -5.11 -5.95
N PHE A 125 -1.54 -5.87 -6.08
CA PHE A 125 -1.96 -6.80 -5.04
C PHE A 125 -0.93 -7.92 -4.86
N HIS A 126 -0.48 -8.12 -3.62
CA HIS A 126 0.48 -9.13 -3.23
C HIS A 126 -0.23 -10.25 -2.47
N SER A 127 -0.41 -11.38 -3.14
CA SER A 127 -0.97 -12.61 -2.57
C SER A 127 -0.21 -13.83 -3.09
N TYR A 128 -0.06 -14.83 -2.23
CA TYR A 128 0.53 -16.12 -2.59
C TYR A 128 -0.50 -17.06 -3.24
N ASP A 129 -1.79 -16.84 -2.97
CA ASP A 129 -2.86 -17.81 -3.25
C ASP A 129 -3.80 -17.38 -4.39
N CYS A 130 -3.74 -16.12 -4.81
CA CYS A 130 -4.62 -15.58 -5.85
C CYS A 130 -3.94 -14.45 -6.62
N SER A 131 -4.10 -14.44 -7.94
CA SER A 131 -3.54 -13.40 -8.81
C SER A 131 -4.39 -12.12 -8.83
N ALA A 132 -5.68 -12.19 -8.48
CA ALA A 132 -6.62 -11.07 -8.60
C ALA A 132 -7.24 -10.70 -7.25
N PHE A 133 -7.12 -9.41 -6.90
CA PHE A 133 -7.69 -8.89 -5.67
C PHE A 133 -9.22 -9.02 -5.61
N ARG A 134 -9.90 -8.71 -6.72
CA ARG A 134 -11.37 -8.81 -6.84
C ARG A 134 -11.87 -10.22 -6.53
N GLU A 135 -11.19 -11.24 -7.06
CA GLU A 135 -11.54 -12.64 -6.80
C GLU A 135 -11.36 -13.01 -5.33
N THR A 136 -10.31 -12.47 -4.69
CA THR A 136 -10.05 -12.66 -3.26
C THR A 136 -11.16 -12.05 -2.42
N ILE A 137 -11.57 -10.80 -2.69
CA ILE A 137 -12.70 -10.19 -1.97
C ILE A 137 -13.99 -10.96 -2.18
N VAL A 138 -14.32 -11.37 -3.42
CA VAL A 138 -15.55 -12.11 -3.69
C VAL A 138 -15.56 -13.45 -2.95
N ARG A 139 -14.39 -14.11 -2.86
CA ARG A 139 -14.23 -15.32 -2.06
C ARG A 139 -14.45 -15.03 -0.57
N ASP A 140 -13.79 -14.02 -0.03
CA ASP A 140 -13.87 -13.69 1.38
C ASP A 140 -15.28 -13.23 1.78
N LEU A 141 -15.97 -12.49 0.90
CA LEU A 141 -17.39 -12.12 1.07
C LEU A 141 -18.32 -13.33 1.11
N LYS A 142 -18.05 -14.38 0.30
CA LYS A 142 -18.82 -15.62 0.31
C LYS A 142 -18.55 -16.45 1.57
N CYS A 143 -17.32 -16.42 2.08
CA CYS A 143 -16.92 -17.12 3.29
C CYS A 143 -17.35 -16.39 4.58
N THR A 144 -17.56 -15.08 4.52
CA THR A 144 -18.05 -14.27 5.64
C THR A 144 -19.57 -14.37 5.67
N GLU A 145 -20.12 -15.21 6.56
CA GLU A 145 -21.57 -15.41 6.67
C GLU A 145 -22.35 -14.07 6.71
N PRO A 146 -23.42 -13.90 5.91
CA PRO A 146 -24.41 -12.88 6.18
C PRO A 146 -25.10 -13.27 7.50
N TRP A 147 -25.02 -12.44 8.53
CA TRP A 147 -25.36 -12.84 9.90
C TRP A 147 -26.65 -13.64 10.06
N LYS A 148 -26.59 -14.56 11.01
CA LYS A 148 -27.71 -15.11 11.77
C LYS A 148 -28.49 -13.95 12.39
N ASN A 149 -29.74 -13.77 11.94
CA ASN A 149 -30.78 -13.07 12.68
C ASN A 149 -31.01 -13.79 14.02
N GLY A 150 -30.23 -13.44 15.06
CA GLY A 150 -30.51 -13.82 16.43
C GLY A 150 -31.51 -12.84 17.05
N PRO A 151 -32.48 -13.30 17.85
CA PRO A 151 -33.52 -12.44 18.43
C PRO A 151 -32.89 -11.40 19.36
N ALA A 152 -33.42 -10.18 19.29
CA ALA A 152 -32.90 -8.94 19.84
C ALA A 152 -32.99 -8.80 21.38
N ASP A 153 -32.94 -9.89 22.14
CA ASP A 153 -33.36 -9.86 23.55
C ASP A 153 -32.25 -9.97 24.59
N ASN A 154 -30.97 -10.02 24.21
CA ASN A 154 -29.88 -9.95 25.19
C ASN A 154 -28.62 -9.34 24.56
N MET A 155 -28.55 -8.01 24.48
CA MET A 155 -27.31 -7.29 24.18
C MET A 155 -27.17 -6.10 25.13
N ASP A 156 -26.64 -6.39 26.32
CA ASP A 156 -25.86 -5.41 27.06
C ASP A 156 -24.60 -5.12 26.24
N GLY A 157 -24.44 -3.86 25.81
CA GLY A 157 -23.20 -3.33 25.23
C GLY A 157 -23.17 -3.29 23.70
N ASP A 158 -23.13 -2.06 23.17
CA ASP A 158 -22.85 -1.65 21.79
C ASP A 158 -21.53 -2.24 21.22
N VAL A 159 -21.47 -3.55 21.02
CA VAL A 159 -20.43 -4.16 20.21
C VAL A 159 -20.84 -3.94 18.76
N ILE A 160 -20.39 -2.82 18.19
CA ILE A 160 -20.36 -2.65 16.74
C ILE A 160 -19.75 -3.94 16.20
N ASN A 161 -20.54 -4.62 15.42
CA ASN A 161 -20.34 -6.01 15.13
C ASN A 161 -19.58 -5.96 13.79
N LEU A 162 -18.26 -5.78 13.93
CA LEU A 162 -17.35 -5.25 12.92
C LEU A 162 -16.93 -6.36 11.96
N SER A 163 -17.79 -6.74 11.01
CA SER A 163 -17.36 -7.61 9.92
C SER A 163 -16.35 -6.84 9.05
N TYR A 164 -15.08 -7.20 9.16
CA TYR A 164 -13.99 -6.70 8.32
C TYR A 164 -13.43 -7.82 7.44
N LEU A 165 -12.82 -7.44 6.33
CA LEU A 165 -12.14 -8.33 5.39
C LEU A 165 -10.67 -7.93 5.27
N GLY A 166 -9.83 -8.93 5.00
CA GLY A 166 -8.37 -8.79 4.94
C GLY A 166 -7.68 -9.13 6.27
N PRO A 167 -6.45 -8.66 6.50
CA PRO A 167 -5.74 -7.63 5.74
C PRO A 167 -5.20 -8.08 4.38
N TYR A 168 -5.25 -7.19 3.40
CA TYR A 168 -4.74 -7.38 2.05
C TYR A 168 -3.49 -6.54 1.81
N THR A 169 -2.43 -7.11 1.26
CA THR A 169 -1.18 -6.38 1.03
C THR A 169 -1.07 -5.92 -0.41
N PHE A 170 -0.67 -4.67 -0.59
CA PHE A 170 -0.35 -4.06 -1.87
C PHE A 170 1.08 -3.52 -1.81
N GLY A 171 1.76 -3.45 -2.97
CA GLY A 171 3.08 -2.83 -3.05
C GLY A 171 3.50 -2.55 -4.49
N ARG A 172 4.55 -1.76 -4.65
CA ARG A 172 5.15 -1.48 -5.96
C ARG A 172 6.19 -2.56 -6.28
N LEU A 173 5.98 -3.28 -7.38
CA LEU A 173 6.89 -4.35 -7.83
C LEU A 173 7.88 -3.80 -8.87
N ILE A 174 9.14 -3.65 -8.45
CA ILE A 174 10.26 -3.31 -9.34
C ILE A 174 11.21 -4.51 -9.41
N GLY A 175 11.33 -5.09 -10.60
CA GLY A 175 12.08 -6.33 -10.79
C GLY A 175 11.47 -7.47 -9.97
N ARG A 176 12.17 -7.89 -8.90
CA ARG A 176 11.75 -8.99 -7.99
C ARG A 176 11.49 -8.53 -6.56
N HIS A 177 11.50 -7.22 -6.31
CA HIS A 177 11.41 -6.66 -4.96
C HIS A 177 10.15 -5.79 -4.83
N TRP A 178 9.50 -5.93 -3.68
CA TRP A 178 8.33 -5.15 -3.29
C TRP A 178 8.77 -3.94 -2.49
N TYR A 179 8.49 -2.75 -3.01
CA TYR A 179 8.74 -1.47 -2.34
C TYR A 179 7.42 -0.86 -1.93
N GLN A 180 7.47 0.03 -0.93
CA GLN A 180 6.36 0.90 -0.55
C GLN A 180 5.05 0.13 -0.44
N ARG A 181 4.83 -0.50 0.71
CA ARG A 181 3.71 -1.43 0.90
C ARG A 181 2.54 -0.76 1.60
N ILE A 182 1.34 -1.22 1.29
CA ILE A 182 0.09 -0.81 1.92
C ILE A 182 -0.62 -2.07 2.40
N ARG A 183 -1.17 -2.03 3.61
CA ARG A 183 -2.03 -3.07 4.15
C ARG A 183 -3.46 -2.53 4.23
N LEU A 184 -4.32 -3.06 3.37
CA LEU A 184 -5.70 -2.65 3.21
C LEU A 184 -6.62 -3.54 4.05
N GLN A 185 -7.42 -2.92 4.91
CA GLN A 185 -8.55 -3.54 5.60
C GLN A 185 -9.84 -2.98 5.02
N VAL A 186 -10.81 -3.85 4.74
CA VAL A 186 -12.11 -3.45 4.18
C VAL A 186 -13.19 -3.69 5.21
N VAL A 187 -14.01 -2.67 5.49
CA VAL A 187 -15.05 -2.72 6.52
C VAL A 187 -16.42 -2.39 5.95
N ARG A 188 -17.48 -2.93 6.56
CA ARG A 188 -18.87 -2.58 6.20
C ARG A 188 -19.39 -1.33 6.91
N CYS A 189 -18.75 -0.93 8.01
CA CYS A 189 -19.10 0.25 8.80
C CYS A 189 -18.23 1.47 8.42
N GLU A 190 -18.41 2.59 9.12
CA GLU A 190 -17.56 3.76 8.96
C GLU A 190 -16.10 3.43 9.37
N PRO A 191 -15.09 3.66 8.50
CA PRO A 191 -13.71 3.27 8.77
C PRO A 191 -13.12 3.88 10.05
N TYR A 192 -13.52 5.11 10.39
CA TYR A 192 -13.03 5.79 11.59
C TYR A 192 -13.51 5.10 12.88
N GLN A 193 -14.80 4.76 12.95
CA GLN A 193 -15.37 4.02 14.08
C GLN A 193 -14.70 2.65 14.25
N TYR A 194 -14.44 1.95 13.14
CA TYR A 194 -13.69 0.71 13.17
C TYR A 194 -12.30 0.88 13.77
N VAL A 195 -11.53 1.87 13.31
CA VAL A 195 -10.17 2.10 13.82
C VAL A 195 -10.17 2.48 15.30
N LEU A 196 -11.15 3.25 15.77
CA LEU A 196 -11.32 3.53 17.20
C LEU A 196 -11.62 2.27 18.01
N SER A 197 -12.48 1.39 17.49
CA SER A 197 -12.84 0.14 18.18
C SER A 197 -11.64 -0.82 18.38
N LEU A 198 -10.65 -0.79 17.48
CA LEU A 198 -9.41 -1.55 17.63
C LEU A 198 -8.58 -1.10 18.84
N ARG A 199 -8.71 0.18 19.24
CA ARG A 199 -8.00 0.75 20.39
C ARG A 199 -8.75 0.52 21.70
N THR A 200 -10.07 0.35 21.65
CA THR A 200 -10.88 0.07 22.84
C THR A 200 -10.86 -1.41 23.21
N SER A 201 -10.56 -2.31 22.28
CA SER A 201 -10.41 -3.76 22.56
C SER A 201 -9.06 -4.14 23.20
N THR A 202 -8.15 -3.18 23.40
CA THR A 202 -6.81 -3.40 24.00
C THR A 202 -6.72 -3.16 25.51
N PHE A 203 -7.85 -3.22 26.24
CA PHE A 203 -7.86 -3.44 27.69
C PHE A 203 -8.81 -4.58 28.08
N PRO A 204 -8.27 -5.81 28.17
CA PRO A 204 -8.55 -6.66 29.31
C PRO A 204 -7.25 -6.87 30.06
N ASN A 205 -7.21 -6.42 31.32
CA ASN A 205 -6.23 -6.88 32.29
C ASN A 205 -6.20 -8.42 32.26
N ARG A 206 -5.12 -9.00 31.72
CA ARG A 206 -4.62 -10.29 32.22
C ARG A 206 -3.93 -10.01 33.55
N LEU A 207 -4.73 -9.72 34.56
CA LEU A 207 -4.39 -9.89 35.96
C LEU A 207 -5.50 -10.76 36.55
N GLU A 208 -5.08 -11.77 37.32
CA GLU A 208 -5.87 -12.84 37.95
C GLU A 208 -6.25 -13.96 36.96
N SER A 209 -5.78 -15.20 37.09
CA SER A 209 -5.54 -15.97 38.31
C SER A 209 -4.25 -16.81 38.21
N ALA A 210 -3.25 -16.46 39.01
CA ALA A 210 -2.39 -17.46 39.63
C ALA A 210 -3.05 -17.81 40.97
N SER A 211 -3.54 -19.04 41.07
CA SER A 211 -3.88 -19.74 42.32
C SER A 211 -3.76 -21.22 42.05
#